data_AF-A0A9W5Q317-F1
#
_entry.id   AF-A0A9W5Q317-F1
#
_cell.length_a   1.000
_cell.length_b   1.000
_cell.length_c   1.000
_cell.angle_alpha   90.00
_cell.angle_beta   90.00
_cell.angle_gamma   90.00
#
_symmetry.space_group_name_H-M   'P 1'
#
loop_
_entity.id
_entity.type
_entity.pdbx_description
1 polymer ?
#
loop_
_entity_poly.entity_id
_entity_poly.type
_entity_poly.pdbx_seq_one_letter_code
_entity_poly.pdbx_strand_id
1 'polypeptide(L)'
;MKQLALEDIVGTMDYAAHSTSEQFLSNHLVIPTYAVEFFDRDEKQKLCWFEVNTEEEAKEKAEETYGRIQIIKVYVSNRTLKEIMELD
;
A
#
# COMPACT_ATOMS: atom_id res chain seq x y z
N MET A 1 46.37 -4.00 45.06
CA MET A 1 45.88 -4.24 43.69
C MET A 1 44.50 -3.64 43.59
N LYS A 2 44.28 -2.73 42.63
CA LYS A 2 43.02 -1.98 42.49
C LYS A 2 42.06 -2.86 41.69
N GLN A 3 40.99 -3.31 42.33
CA GLN A 3 39.93 -4.07 41.70
C GLN A 3 39.21 -3.14 40.72
N LEU A 4 39.34 -3.37 39.42
CA LEU A 4 38.51 -2.69 38.42
C LEU A 4 37.09 -3.24 38.58
N ALA A 5 36.14 -2.35 38.84
CA ALA A 5 34.71 -2.68 38.79
C ALA A 5 34.35 -3.02 37.34
N LEU A 6 33.49 -4.02 37.14
CA LEU A 6 33.02 -4.46 35.81
C LEU A 6 32.38 -3.34 34.98
N GLU A 7 32.00 -2.26 35.66
CA GLU A 7 31.41 -1.03 35.14
C GLU A 7 32.40 -0.20 34.27
N ASP A 8 33.71 -0.37 34.46
CA ASP A 8 34.75 0.37 33.72
C ASP A 8 35.09 -0.28 32.36
N ILE A 9 34.73 -1.56 32.18
CA ILE A 9 34.98 -2.33 30.94
C ILE A 9 33.78 -2.25 29.99
N VAL A 10 32.57 -2.20 30.55
CA VAL A 10 31.34 -1.98 29.80
C VAL A 10 31.18 -0.47 29.61
N GLY A 11 31.86 0.04 28.58
CA GLY A 11 31.55 1.35 28.03
C GLY A 11 30.04 1.45 27.83
N THR A 12 29.47 2.58 28.26
CA THR A 12 28.05 2.89 28.25
C THR A 12 27.44 2.54 26.90
N MET A 13 26.94 1.30 26.77
CA MET A 13 26.29 0.83 25.56
C MET A 13 24.95 1.52 25.57
N ASP A 14 24.88 2.61 24.83
CA ASP A 14 23.65 3.31 24.50
C ASP A 14 22.78 2.31 23.72
N TYR A 15 22.00 1.52 24.45
CA TYR A 15 21.13 0.48 23.91
C TYR A 15 19.84 1.11 23.36
N ALA A 16 19.96 2.27 22.71
CA ALA A 16 18.91 2.85 21.88
C ALA A 16 18.97 2.22 20.47
N ALA A 17 19.13 0.89 20.41
CA ALA A 17 18.94 0.15 19.18
C ALA A 17 17.44 0.12 18.90
N HIS A 18 16.92 1.18 18.28
CA HIS A 18 15.59 1.18 17.69
C HIS A 18 15.52 -0.02 16.74
N SER A 19 14.61 -0.94 17.03
CA SER A 19 14.46 -2.20 16.32
C SER A 19 14.17 -1.93 14.85
N THR A 20 15.00 -2.45 13.95
CA THR A 20 14.81 -2.39 12.49
C THR A 20 13.42 -2.88 12.05
N SER A 21 12.75 -3.65 12.92
CA SER A 21 11.35 -4.08 12.76
C SER A 21 10.35 -2.93 12.74
N GLU A 22 10.55 -1.85 13.51
CA GLU A 22 9.67 -0.67 13.48
C GLU A 22 9.78 0.08 12.14
N GLN A 23 10.96 0.12 11.53
CA GLN A 23 11.14 0.66 10.17
C GLN A 23 10.48 -0.22 9.11
N PHE A 24 10.49 -1.55 9.30
CA PHE A 24 9.82 -2.49 8.41
C PHE A 24 8.28 -2.35 8.44
N LEU A 25 7.72 -2.06 9.61
CA LEU A 25 6.29 -1.75 9.81
C LEU A 25 5.93 -0.31 9.43
N SER A 26 6.90 0.60 9.45
CA SER A 26 6.76 1.99 9.00
C SER A 26 6.92 2.15 7.48
N ASN A 27 7.12 1.06 6.74
CA ASN A 27 6.96 1.06 5.30
C ASN A 27 5.51 1.42 5.02
N HIS A 28 5.32 2.69 4.67
CA HIS A 28 4.13 3.30 4.11
C HIS A 28 3.11 2.23 3.71
N LEU A 29 1.95 2.23 4.38
CA LEU A 29 0.72 1.65 3.83
C LEU A 29 0.44 2.37 2.50
N VAL A 30 1.18 2.02 1.45
CA VAL A 30 0.91 2.45 0.09
C VAL A 30 -0.37 1.73 -0.25
N ILE A 31 -1.48 2.47 -0.19
CA ILE A 31 -2.79 1.95 -0.55
C ILE A 31 -2.66 1.45 -1.99
N PRO A 32 -2.87 0.15 -2.25
CA PRO A 32 -2.71 -0.38 -3.58
C PRO A 32 -3.72 0.27 -4.52
N THR A 33 -3.29 0.55 -5.75
CA THR A 33 -4.20 1.06 -6.79
C THR A 33 -4.72 -0.13 -7.58
N TYR A 34 -6.02 -0.38 -7.50
CA TYR A 34 -6.69 -1.41 -8.28
C TYR A 34 -7.24 -0.82 -9.58
N ALA A 35 -6.97 -1.50 -10.69
CA ALA A 35 -7.54 -1.21 -11.98
C ALA A 35 -8.74 -2.13 -12.21
N VAL A 36 -9.93 -1.54 -12.35
CA VAL A 36 -11.19 -2.22 -12.61
C VAL A 36 -11.58 -1.95 -14.06
N GLU A 37 -11.59 -3.01 -14.87
CA GLU A 37 -12.03 -2.98 -16.25
C GLU A 37 -13.44 -3.55 -16.36
N PHE A 38 -14.37 -2.77 -16.91
CA PHE A 38 -15.78 -3.14 -16.98
C PHE A 38 -16.47 -2.57 -18.23
N PHE A 39 -17.60 -3.16 -18.60
CA PHE A 39 -18.52 -2.58 -19.57
C PHE A 39 -19.59 -1.74 -18.86
N ASP A 40 -19.75 -0.52 -19.36
CA ASP A 40 -20.87 0.36 -18.98
C ASP A 40 -22.19 -0.13 -19.60
N ARG A 41 -23.32 0.49 -19.26
CA ARG A 41 -24.64 0.15 -19.79
C ARG A 41 -24.74 0.29 -21.31
N ASP A 42 -23.90 1.13 -21.91
CA ASP A 42 -23.77 1.30 -23.36
C ASP A 42 -22.83 0.26 -24.02
N GLU A 43 -22.46 -0.82 -23.32
CA GLU A 43 -21.51 -1.84 -23.78
C GLU A 43 -20.12 -1.28 -24.15
N LYS A 44 -19.81 -0.08 -23.62
CA LYS A 44 -18.51 0.57 -23.81
C LYS A 44 -17.55 0.09 -22.72
N GLN A 45 -16.40 -0.41 -23.13
CA GLN A 45 -15.32 -0.77 -22.23
C GLN A 45 -14.78 0.50 -21.57
N LYS A 46 -14.71 0.49 -20.24
CA LYS A 46 -14.11 1.53 -19.42
C LYS A 46 -13.10 0.91 -18.46
N LEU A 47 -12.07 1.68 -18.17
CA LEU A 47 -11.05 1.36 -17.19
C LEU A 47 -11.09 2.43 -16.12
N CYS A 48 -11.19 2.02 -14.85
CA CYS A 48 -11.16 2.94 -13.72
C CYS A 48 -10.14 2.46 -12.70
N TRP A 49 -9.47 3.42 -12.06
CA TRP A 49 -8.47 3.16 -11.04
C TRP A 49 -8.97 3.63 -9.69
N PHE A 50 -8.85 2.78 -8.67
CA PHE A 50 -9.29 3.05 -7.32
C PHE A 50 -8.16 2.75 -6.34
N GLU A 51 -7.89 3.68 -5.43
CA GLU A 51 -7.01 3.45 -4.28
C GLU A 51 -7.84 2.79 -3.16
N VAL A 52 -7.69 1.49 -3.02
CA VAL A 52 -8.44 0.64 -2.10
C VAL A 52 -7.56 -0.49 -1.60
N ASN A 53 -7.87 -1.05 -0.44
CA ASN A 53 -7.02 -2.09 0.15
C ASN A 53 -7.28 -3.48 -0.45
N THR A 54 -8.47 -3.69 -1.02
CA THR A 54 -8.91 -5.00 -1.52
C THR A 54 -9.56 -4.91 -2.90
N GLU A 55 -9.52 -6.01 -3.64
CA GLU A 55 -10.18 -6.13 -4.94
C GLU A 55 -11.70 -5.97 -4.83
N GLU A 56 -12.32 -6.50 -3.76
CA GLU A 56 -13.76 -6.41 -3.53
C GLU A 56 -14.21 -4.97 -3.32
N GLU A 57 -13.45 -4.18 -2.55
CA GLU A 57 -13.71 -2.75 -2.34
C GLU A 57 -13.58 -1.95 -3.65
N ALA A 58 -12.67 -2.38 -4.54
CA ALA A 58 -12.54 -1.79 -5.89
C ALA A 58 -13.80 -2.02 -6.73
N LYS A 59 -14.32 -3.26 -6.70
CA LYS A 59 -15.53 -3.64 -7.44
C LYS A 59 -16.76 -2.92 -6.89
N GLU A 60 -16.91 -2.88 -5.57
CA GLU A 60 -18.01 -2.20 -4.91
C GLU A 60 -18.01 -0.70 -5.24
N LYS A 61 -16.86 -0.03 -5.19
CA LYS A 61 -16.74 1.37 -5.63
C LYS A 61 -17.12 1.57 -7.09
N ALA A 62 -16.71 0.66 -7.96
CA ALA A 62 -17.05 0.73 -9.38
C ALA A 62 -18.57 0.55 -9.60
N GLU A 63 -19.20 -0.39 -8.90
CA GLU A 63 -20.64 -0.60 -8.92
C GLU A 63 -21.43 0.55 -8.28
N GLU A 64 -20.91 1.19 -7.23
CA GLU A 64 -21.54 2.37 -6.62
C GLU A 64 -21.47 3.58 -7.56
N THR A 65 -20.33 3.77 -8.25
CA THR A 65 -20.09 4.92 -9.12
C THR A 65 -20.86 4.81 -10.44
N TYR A 66 -20.86 3.63 -11.06
CA TYR A 66 -21.42 3.41 -12.41
C TYR A 66 -22.77 2.66 -12.39
N GLY A 67 -23.17 2.14 -11.24
CA GLY A 67 -24.34 1.28 -11.08
C GLY A 67 -24.05 -0.15 -11.53
N ARG A 68 -25.05 -0.79 -12.13
CA ARG A 68 -24.93 -2.18 -12.60
C ARG A 68 -23.98 -2.25 -13.80
N ILE A 69 -22.76 -2.71 -13.55
CA ILE A 69 -21.68 -2.86 -14.53
C ILE A 69 -21.34 -4.32 -14.76
N GLN A 70 -20.73 -4.64 -15.91
CA GLN A 70 -20.20 -5.97 -16.17
C GLN A 70 -18.68 -5.94 -16.07
N ILE A 71 -18.16 -6.41 -14.93
CA ILE A 71 -16.72 -6.43 -14.65
C ILE A 71 -16.06 -7.49 -15.52
N ILE A 72 -15.07 -7.08 -16.30
CA ILE A 72 -14.27 -7.95 -17.19
C ILE A 72 -13.09 -8.51 -16.40
N LYS A 73 -12.34 -7.60 -15.75
CA LYS A 73 -11.11 -7.94 -15.04
C LYS A 73 -10.82 -6.92 -13.96
N VAL A 74 -10.25 -7.39 -12.86
CA VAL A 74 -9.65 -6.53 -11.84
C VAL A 74 -8.23 -6.99 -11.60
N TYR A 75 -7.31 -6.04 -11.45
CA TYR A 75 -5.93 -6.34 -11.13
C TYR A 75 -5.30 -5.20 -10.32
N VAL A 76 -4.29 -5.55 -9.52
CA VAL A 76 -3.49 -4.55 -8.82
C VAL A 76 -2.51 -3.90 -9.79
N SER A 77 -2.50 -2.58 -9.84
CA SER A 77 -1.52 -1.81 -10.59
C SER A 77 -0.20 -1.77 -9.82
N ASN A 78 0.92 -1.90 -10.54
CA ASN A 78 2.25 -1.66 -9.97
C ASN A 78 2.55 -0.16 -9.77
N ARG A 79 1.71 0.73 -10.31
CA ARG A 79 1.82 2.18 -10.20
C ARG A 79 0.70 2.74 -9.33
N THR A 80 1.00 3.79 -8.59
CA THR A 80 0.01 4.55 -7.84
C THR A 80 -0.93 5.32 -8.77
N LEU A 81 -2.15 5.62 -8.32
CA LEU A 81 -3.12 6.44 -9.06
C LEU A 81 -2.50 7.76 -9.52
N LYS A 82 -1.73 8.41 -8.65
CA LYS A 82 -1.03 9.66 -8.95
C LYS A 82 -0.06 9.50 -10.13
N GLU A 83 0.78 8.47 -10.12
CA GLU A 83 1.70 8.20 -11.23
C GLU A 83 0.96 7.90 -12.53
N ILE A 84 -0.20 7.23 -12.47
CA ILE A 84 -1.02 6.96 -13.63
C ILE A 84 -1.59 8.27 -14.20
N MET A 85 -2.12 9.15 -13.34
CA MET A 85 -2.62 10.47 -13.74
C MET A 85 -1.53 11.42 -14.26
N GLU A 86 -0.27 11.23 -13.88
CA GLU A 86 0.85 12.01 -14.40
C GLU A 86 1.31 11.54 -15.81
N LEU A 87 0.91 10.33 -16.22
CA LEU A 87 1.29 9.73 -17.50
C LEU A 87 0.19 9.76 -18.57
N ASP A 88 -1.08 9.91 -18.16
CA ASP A 88 -2.26 10.05 -19.02
C ASP A 88 -2.39 11.49 -19.57
#